data_AF-A0A286AJU8-F1
#
_entry.id   AF-A0A286AJU8-F1
#
_cell.length_a   1.000
_cell.length_b   1.000
_cell.length_c   1.000
_cell.angle_alpha   90.00
_cell.angle_beta   90.00
_cell.angle_gamma   90.00
#
_symmetry.space_group_name_H-M   'P 1'
#
loop_
_entity.id
_entity.type
_entity.pdbx_description
1 polymer ?
#
loop_
_entity_poly.entity_id
_entity_poly.type
_entity_poly.pdbx_seq_one_letter_code
_entity_poly.pdbx_strand_id
1 'polypeptide(L)'
;MTIKALLSASEAISPYSPKDTESARFNPFQVELLINQAADLLDRMQRTNAAYEALRARDIEQKIAYELETGELKKIQDDLINKEATVIVDDIAPTTFKICEARVQAAFAQEQGLNHAYRHYNDAANSELGGDPRAFHTATATNVRTKWEKFSNKAIHHAELGEAKLFQDRCALKETILKFQQTESDKLGALNFEDQACKLLPLIKRDRDDAYIRLKCASKGLKHVYGDAFLTWAIEHELPDAGNLPDEADALEILVNWNRNVIAFLAAFSQRDQGFILSLSLKDSVVSGWDAWLKGNYNEAKFEVDPVHFNGLYNYIRLRGISAVLITKKQEFYPWKLIISPPFKQYEQTKDGLKDSIIEINSRVVLGRVESQNSLRAPDLAGMITLYNFSPCTPVDNNSRFEDCWLVTAKKPNHSIDNEELLDIRLELSLVGQPI
;
A
#
# COMPACT_ATOMS: atom_id res chain seq x y z
N MET A 1 -15.99 -20.13 19.68
CA MET A 1 -14.52 -19.98 19.55
C MET A 1 -14.23 -18.53 19.91
N THR A 2 -13.45 -18.25 20.95
CA THR A 2 -13.22 -16.86 21.40
C THR A 2 -12.39 -16.09 20.37
N ILE A 3 -12.68 -14.80 20.16
CA ILE A 3 -11.92 -13.90 19.25
C ILE A 3 -10.40 -14.01 19.50
N LYS A 4 -10.00 -14.14 20.77
CA LYS A 4 -8.61 -14.40 21.18
C LYS A 4 -7.99 -15.64 20.54
N ALA A 5 -8.75 -16.74 20.38
CA ALA A 5 -8.28 -17.99 19.78
C ALA A 5 -8.14 -17.89 18.24
N LEU A 6 -8.98 -17.10 17.57
CA LEU A 6 -8.85 -16.82 16.13
C LEU A 6 -7.66 -15.91 15.84
N LEU A 7 -7.44 -14.88 16.66
CA LEU A 7 -6.28 -13.99 16.54
C LEU A 7 -4.96 -14.74 16.75
N SER A 8 -4.87 -15.57 17.79
CA SER A 8 -3.67 -16.38 18.08
C SER A 8 -3.44 -17.51 17.06
N ALA A 9 -4.50 -18.08 16.47
CA ALA A 9 -4.35 -19.01 15.35
C ALA A 9 -3.87 -18.30 14.06
N SER A 10 -4.28 -17.06 13.81
CA SER A 10 -3.76 -16.28 12.66
C SER A 10 -2.29 -15.89 12.84
N GLU A 11 -1.85 -15.62 14.08
CA GLU A 11 -0.45 -15.35 14.41
C GLU A 11 0.43 -16.60 14.22
N ALA A 12 -0.11 -17.79 14.50
CA ALA A 12 0.59 -19.06 14.29
C ALA A 12 0.72 -19.47 12.81
N ILE A 13 -0.08 -18.90 11.90
CA ILE A 13 -0.09 -19.20 10.45
C ILE A 13 0.63 -18.11 9.65
N SER A 14 1.28 -17.13 10.28
CA SER A 14 2.16 -16.21 9.55
C SER A 14 3.58 -16.82 9.47
N PRO A 15 3.98 -17.47 8.36
CA PRO A 15 5.37 -17.92 8.16
C PRO A 15 6.35 -16.75 8.01
N TYR A 16 5.89 -15.51 8.20
CA TYR A 16 6.60 -14.28 7.97
C TYR A 16 7.09 -13.69 9.31
N SER A 17 8.21 -14.21 9.82
CA SER A 17 8.96 -13.52 10.87
C SER A 17 9.74 -12.34 10.26
N PRO A 18 9.46 -11.08 10.60
CA PRO A 18 10.03 -9.91 9.93
C PRO A 18 11.51 -9.64 10.24
N LYS A 19 12.08 -10.28 11.27
CA LYS A 19 13.23 -9.70 11.98
C LYS A 19 14.57 -9.70 11.21
N ASP A 20 14.75 -10.54 10.18
CA ASP A 20 16.03 -10.62 9.44
C ASP A 20 15.89 -10.63 7.90
N THR A 21 14.71 -10.32 7.33
CA THR A 21 14.48 -10.48 5.87
C THR A 21 14.05 -9.22 5.12
N GLU A 22 13.86 -8.07 5.78
CA GLU A 22 13.37 -6.85 5.10
C GLU A 22 14.36 -6.32 4.04
N SER A 23 15.67 -6.31 4.34
CA SER A 23 16.71 -5.90 3.40
C SER A 23 17.02 -6.94 2.32
N ALA A 24 16.69 -8.21 2.56
CA ALA A 24 16.90 -9.30 1.60
C ALA A 24 15.81 -9.37 0.53
N ARG A 25 14.61 -8.83 0.79
CA ARG A 25 13.44 -8.94 -0.08
C ARG A 25 13.39 -7.92 -1.19
N PHE A 26 13.84 -6.69 -0.90
CA PHE A 26 13.64 -5.56 -1.78
C PHE A 26 14.96 -4.88 -2.08
N ASN A 27 15.17 -4.60 -3.36
CA ASN A 27 16.33 -3.85 -3.80
C ASN A 27 16.08 -2.36 -3.52
N PRO A 28 16.89 -1.69 -2.69
CA PRO A 28 16.73 -0.27 -2.38
C PRO A 28 16.84 0.63 -3.61
N PHE A 29 17.41 0.17 -4.72
CA PHE A 29 17.48 0.94 -5.96
C PHE A 29 16.14 1.04 -6.71
N GLN A 30 15.19 0.17 -6.38
CA GLN A 30 13.85 0.15 -6.94
C GLN A 30 12.87 1.04 -6.17
N VAL A 31 13.37 2.14 -5.59
CA VAL A 31 12.62 3.09 -4.76
C VAL A 31 11.25 3.44 -5.33
N GLU A 32 11.20 3.89 -6.59
CA GLU A 32 9.97 4.33 -7.26
C GLU A 32 8.95 3.18 -7.38
N LEU A 33 9.42 1.97 -7.68
CA LEU A 33 8.57 0.78 -7.74
C LEU A 33 8.01 0.43 -6.36
N LEU A 34 8.84 0.49 -5.31
CA LEU A 34 8.42 0.20 -3.94
C LEU A 34 7.37 1.19 -3.42
N ILE A 35 7.54 2.48 -3.74
CA ILE A 35 6.59 3.56 -3.43
C ILE A 35 5.24 3.32 -4.13
N ASN A 36 5.27 3.00 -5.42
CA ASN A 36 4.05 2.72 -6.19
C ASN A 36 3.32 1.47 -5.67
N GLN A 37 4.05 0.39 -5.40
CA GLN A 37 3.47 -0.82 -4.81
C GLN A 37 2.91 -0.57 -3.41
N ALA A 38 3.57 0.25 -2.60
CA ALA A 38 3.06 0.65 -1.29
C ALA A 38 1.79 1.49 -1.44
N ALA A 39 1.71 2.39 -2.42
CA ALA A 39 0.50 3.15 -2.72
C ALA A 39 -0.69 2.23 -3.02
N ASP A 40 -0.51 1.23 -3.89
CA ASP A 40 -1.56 0.26 -4.22
C ASP A 40 -2.06 -0.52 -3.00
N LEU A 41 -1.15 -0.89 -2.09
CA LEU A 41 -1.47 -1.57 -0.84
C LEU A 41 -2.23 -0.66 0.12
N LEU A 42 -1.81 0.60 0.26
CA LEU A 42 -2.49 1.59 1.10
C LEU A 42 -3.90 1.90 0.56
N ASP A 43 -4.08 2.02 -0.76
CA ASP A 43 -5.39 2.21 -1.39
C ASP A 43 -6.31 0.99 -1.20
N ARG A 44 -5.74 -0.23 -1.29
CA ARG A 44 -6.48 -1.46 -0.96
C ARG A 44 -6.85 -1.51 0.52
N MET A 45 -5.96 -1.09 1.40
CA MET A 45 -6.20 -1.02 2.84
C MET A 45 -7.31 -0.01 3.17
N GLN A 46 -7.29 1.19 2.58
CA GLN A 46 -8.37 2.19 2.74
C GLN A 46 -9.74 1.65 2.34
N ARG A 47 -9.84 0.98 1.18
CA ARG A 47 -11.09 0.35 0.73
C ARG A 47 -11.54 -0.78 1.66
N THR A 48 -10.60 -1.59 2.14
CA THR A 48 -10.89 -2.70 3.07
C THR A 48 -11.33 -2.16 4.43
N ASN A 49 -10.71 -1.09 4.92
CA ASN A 49 -11.09 -0.41 6.15
C ASN A 49 -12.49 0.21 6.04
N ALA A 50 -12.80 0.87 4.91
CA ALA A 50 -14.14 1.39 4.66
C ALA A 50 -15.21 0.27 4.61
N ALA A 51 -14.88 -0.89 4.03
CA ALA A 51 -15.76 -2.05 4.03
C ALA A 51 -15.95 -2.65 5.44
N TYR A 52 -14.87 -2.69 6.23
CA TYR A 52 -14.90 -3.12 7.63
C TYR A 52 -15.82 -2.22 8.47
N GLU A 53 -15.64 -0.90 8.39
CA GLU A 53 -16.48 0.06 9.11
C GLU A 53 -17.95 0.01 8.64
N ALA A 54 -18.20 -0.18 7.34
CA ALA A 54 -19.57 -0.36 6.83
C ALA A 54 -20.25 -1.62 7.37
N LEU A 55 -19.51 -2.73 7.51
CA LEU A 55 -20.04 -3.97 8.10
C LEU A 55 -20.30 -3.80 9.59
N ARG A 56 -19.40 -3.13 10.32
CA ARG A 56 -19.60 -2.82 11.75
C ARG A 56 -20.82 -1.92 11.97
N ALA A 57 -21.00 -0.90 11.14
CA ALA A 57 -22.17 -0.04 11.21
C ALA A 57 -23.46 -0.84 11.02
N ARG A 58 -23.51 -1.76 10.04
CA ARG A 58 -24.66 -2.64 9.81
C ARG A 58 -24.92 -3.60 10.96
N ASP A 59 -23.87 -4.17 11.55
CA ASP A 59 -23.99 -5.03 12.73
C ASP A 59 -24.63 -4.27 13.91
N ILE A 60 -24.16 -3.05 14.16
CA ILE A 60 -24.70 -2.17 15.20
C ILE A 60 -26.16 -1.81 14.90
N GLU A 61 -26.47 -1.41 13.67
CA GLU A 61 -27.85 -1.10 13.24
C GLU A 61 -28.78 -2.29 13.44
N GLN A 62 -28.34 -3.49 13.09
CA GLN A 62 -29.12 -4.72 13.26
C GLN A 62 -29.34 -5.05 14.73
N LYS A 63 -28.31 -4.92 15.57
CA LYS A 63 -28.41 -5.13 17.03
C LYS A 63 -29.39 -4.13 17.66
N ILE A 64 -29.30 -2.85 17.31
CA ILE A 64 -30.23 -1.82 17.78
C ILE A 64 -31.66 -2.10 17.30
N ALA A 65 -31.85 -2.43 16.03
CA ALA A 65 -33.18 -2.74 15.48
C ALA A 65 -33.80 -3.94 16.20
N TYR A 66 -33.02 -4.98 16.45
CA TYR A 66 -33.46 -6.16 17.20
C TYR A 66 -33.87 -5.82 18.64
N GLU A 67 -33.06 -5.05 19.36
CA GLU A 67 -33.36 -4.62 20.73
C GLU A 67 -34.63 -3.76 20.81
N LEU A 68 -34.81 -2.84 19.87
CA LEU A 68 -36.02 -2.02 19.77
C LEU A 68 -37.26 -2.89 19.48
N GLU A 69 -37.20 -3.75 18.47
CA GLU A 69 -38.36 -4.56 18.08
C GLU A 69 -38.73 -5.61 19.14
N THR A 70 -37.74 -6.22 19.81
CA THR A 70 -38.01 -7.15 20.91
C THR A 70 -38.51 -6.44 22.17
N GLY A 71 -38.00 -5.25 22.47
CA GLY A 71 -38.52 -4.40 23.53
C GLY A 71 -39.98 -3.98 23.28
N GLU A 72 -40.31 -3.62 22.03
CA GLU A 72 -41.68 -3.31 21.61
C GLU A 72 -42.63 -4.51 21.73
N LEU A 73 -42.20 -5.69 21.26
CA LEU A 73 -43.01 -6.91 21.35
C LEU A 73 -43.30 -7.29 22.79
N LYS A 74 -42.29 -7.21 23.68
CA LYS A 74 -42.48 -7.45 25.12
C LYS A 74 -43.49 -6.49 25.74
N LYS A 75 -43.40 -5.20 25.44
CA LYS A 75 -44.37 -4.19 25.93
C LYS A 75 -45.80 -4.51 25.50
N ILE A 76 -46.01 -4.91 24.25
CA ILE A 76 -47.33 -5.26 23.73
C ILE A 76 -47.86 -6.54 24.40
N GLN A 77 -46.99 -7.52 24.61
CA GLN A 77 -47.35 -8.75 25.30
C GLN A 77 -47.75 -8.47 26.75
N ASP A 78 -46.97 -7.64 27.46
CA ASP A 78 -47.29 -7.21 28.82
C ASP A 78 -48.60 -6.43 28.89
N ASP A 79 -48.86 -5.52 27.94
CA ASP A 79 -50.10 -4.74 27.87
C ASP A 79 -51.31 -5.63 27.54
N LEU A 80 -51.16 -6.66 26.69
CA LEU A 80 -52.22 -7.63 26.39
C LEU A 80 -52.52 -8.54 27.57
N ILE A 81 -51.49 -9.03 28.27
CA ILE A 81 -51.65 -9.83 29.50
C ILE A 81 -52.34 -9.00 30.58
N ASN A 82 -51.94 -7.74 30.75
CA ASN A 82 -52.59 -6.83 31.70
C ASN A 82 -54.03 -6.52 31.29
N LYS A 83 -54.34 -6.40 29.99
CA LYS A 83 -55.72 -6.22 29.51
C LYS A 83 -56.59 -7.47 29.69
N GLU A 84 -56.09 -8.67 29.42
CA GLU A 84 -56.82 -9.93 29.69
C GLU A 84 -57.02 -10.16 31.20
N ALA A 85 -56.08 -9.70 32.05
CA ALA A 85 -56.26 -9.66 33.50
C ALA A 85 -57.28 -8.61 33.97
N THR A 86 -57.69 -7.67 33.11
CA THR A 86 -58.62 -6.59 33.42
C THR A 86 -59.84 -6.59 32.49
N VAL A 87 -60.45 -7.76 32.30
CA VAL A 87 -61.83 -7.87 31.80
C VAL A 87 -62.72 -8.38 32.94
N ILE A 88 -62.88 -7.56 33.99
CA ILE A 88 -64.19 -7.32 34.62
C ILE A 88 -64.25 -5.84 35.08
N VAL A 89 -65.27 -5.14 34.55
CA VAL A 89 -65.89 -3.85 34.95
C VAL A 89 -65.22 -2.52 34.50
N ASP A 90 -65.81 -1.94 33.46
CA ASP A 90 -66.19 -0.53 33.24
C ASP A 90 -65.66 0.52 34.25
N ASP A 91 -64.61 1.28 33.88
CA ASP A 91 -64.39 2.71 34.25
C ASP A 91 -62.98 3.28 33.89
N ILE A 92 -62.10 2.52 33.23
CA ILE A 92 -60.65 2.85 33.14
C ILE A 92 -60.24 3.62 31.86
N ALA A 93 -61.04 4.57 31.38
CA ALA A 93 -60.63 5.41 30.24
C ALA A 93 -59.63 6.54 30.63
N PRO A 94 -59.80 7.28 31.76
CA PRO A 94 -58.93 8.43 32.05
C PRO A 94 -57.57 8.06 32.69
N THR A 95 -57.52 6.97 33.44
CA THR A 95 -56.32 6.56 34.21
C THR A 95 -55.28 5.91 33.31
N THR A 96 -55.71 5.18 32.29
CA THR A 96 -54.86 4.51 31.29
C THR A 96 -54.08 5.53 30.45
N PHE A 97 -54.70 6.65 30.10
CA PHE A 97 -54.04 7.73 29.35
C PHE A 97 -52.87 8.35 30.14
N LYS A 98 -53.06 8.62 31.44
CA LYS A 98 -52.01 9.18 32.32
C LYS A 98 -50.85 8.22 32.57
N ILE A 99 -51.12 6.91 32.64
CA ILE A 99 -50.08 5.88 32.80
C ILE A 99 -49.27 5.73 31.51
N CYS A 100 -49.92 5.76 30.34
CA CYS A 100 -49.23 5.77 29.05
C CYS A 100 -48.38 7.04 28.88
N GLU A 101 -48.88 8.22 29.25
CA GLU A 101 -48.16 9.49 29.17
C GLU A 101 -46.90 9.50 30.05
N ALA A 102 -47.01 9.06 31.32
CA ALA A 102 -45.86 8.97 32.22
C ALA A 102 -44.80 7.97 31.74
N ARG A 103 -45.22 6.87 31.09
CA ARG A 103 -44.32 5.84 30.56
C ARG A 103 -43.63 6.25 29.25
N VAL A 104 -44.30 7.05 28.41
CA VAL A 104 -43.68 7.69 27.24
C VAL A 104 -42.60 8.68 27.68
N GLN A 105 -42.83 9.46 28.74
CA GLN A 105 -41.81 10.36 29.28
C GLN A 105 -40.60 9.62 29.87
N ALA A 106 -40.81 8.46 30.50
CA ALA A 106 -39.71 7.63 31.02
C ALA A 106 -38.84 7.01 29.90
N ALA A 107 -39.46 6.55 28.81
CA ALA A 107 -38.72 6.06 27.64
C ALA A 107 -37.89 7.18 26.97
N PHE A 108 -38.45 8.40 26.91
CA PHE A 108 -37.75 9.58 26.42
C PHE A 108 -36.50 9.92 27.27
N ALA A 109 -36.61 9.81 28.60
CA ALA A 109 -35.48 10.05 29.50
C ALA A 109 -34.36 8.99 29.33
N GLN A 110 -34.73 7.73 29.09
CA GLN A 110 -33.76 6.64 28.84
C GLN A 110 -33.05 6.79 27.48
N GLU A 111 -33.77 7.21 26.44
CA GLU A 111 -33.21 7.54 25.13
C GLU A 111 -32.27 8.77 25.20
N GLN A 112 -32.58 9.78 26.02
CA GLN A 112 -31.69 10.90 26.27
C GLN A 112 -30.40 10.48 27.01
N GLY A 113 -30.47 9.51 27.92
CA GLY A 113 -29.30 8.94 28.60
C GLY A 113 -28.37 8.17 27.65
N LEU A 114 -28.93 7.34 26.76
CA LEU A 114 -28.18 6.63 25.72
C LEU A 114 -27.57 7.61 24.71
N ASN A 115 -28.31 8.65 24.30
CA ASN A 115 -27.78 9.73 23.46
C ASN A 115 -26.63 10.49 24.13
N HIS A 116 -26.63 10.65 25.45
CA HIS A 116 -25.54 11.31 26.18
C HIS A 116 -24.27 10.46 26.28
N ALA A 117 -24.41 9.14 26.51
CA ALA A 117 -23.29 8.21 26.52
C ALA A 117 -22.66 8.07 25.12
N TYR A 118 -23.48 8.09 24.07
CA TYR A 118 -23.03 7.99 22.69
C TYR A 118 -22.47 9.30 22.14
N ARG A 119 -22.96 10.47 22.60
CA ARG A 119 -22.32 11.78 22.33
C ARG A 119 -20.88 11.81 22.83
N HIS A 120 -20.59 11.26 24.00
CA HIS A 120 -19.21 11.16 24.48
C HIS A 120 -18.32 10.24 23.62
N TYR A 121 -18.88 9.17 23.04
CA TYR A 121 -18.18 8.28 22.13
C TYR A 121 -17.97 8.91 20.74
N ASN A 122 -18.95 9.69 20.26
CA ASN A 122 -18.92 10.36 18.96
C ASN A 122 -18.16 11.70 18.97
N ASP A 123 -18.13 12.44 20.08
CA ASP A 123 -17.29 13.65 20.20
C ASP A 123 -15.80 13.27 20.19
N ALA A 124 -15.46 12.03 20.57
CA ALA A 124 -14.12 11.45 20.38
C ALA A 124 -13.85 10.97 18.94
N ALA A 125 -14.89 10.68 18.16
CA ALA A 125 -14.78 10.21 16.76
C ALA A 125 -14.98 11.33 15.70
N ASN A 126 -15.59 12.47 16.08
CA ASN A 126 -16.00 13.55 15.18
C ASN A 126 -14.99 14.70 15.05
N SER A 127 -13.81 14.66 15.69
CA SER A 127 -12.79 15.67 15.41
C SER A 127 -12.24 15.60 13.99
N GLU A 128 -12.49 14.51 13.23
CA GLU A 128 -11.74 14.24 11.99
C GLU A 128 -12.59 14.02 10.71
N LEU A 129 -13.87 13.62 10.76
CA LEU A 129 -14.57 13.09 9.56
C LEU A 129 -15.72 13.93 8.97
N GLY A 130 -15.99 15.15 9.47
CA GLY A 130 -16.73 16.19 8.73
C GLY A 130 -18.17 15.91 8.26
N GLY A 131 -18.78 14.76 8.60
CA GLY A 131 -20.21 14.51 8.40
C GLY A 131 -21.03 15.09 9.56
N ASP A 132 -22.28 15.52 9.32
CA ASP A 132 -23.22 15.89 10.40
C ASP A 132 -24.02 14.64 10.84
N PRO A 133 -23.58 13.90 11.87
CA PRO A 133 -24.30 12.73 12.37
C PRO A 133 -25.72 13.07 12.83
N ARG A 134 -26.06 14.34 13.12
CA ARG A 134 -27.44 14.73 13.43
C ARG A 134 -28.38 14.45 12.27
N ALA A 135 -27.93 14.59 11.02
CA ALA A 135 -28.74 14.31 9.85
C ALA A 135 -29.08 12.81 9.72
N PHE A 136 -28.10 11.94 9.94
CA PHE A 136 -28.30 10.48 9.90
C PHE A 136 -29.18 10.00 11.07
N HIS A 137 -28.93 10.48 12.29
CA HIS A 137 -29.75 10.13 13.46
C HIS A 137 -31.17 10.65 13.36
N THR A 138 -31.37 11.87 12.87
CA THR A 138 -32.73 12.42 12.65
C THR A 138 -33.46 11.56 11.62
N ALA A 139 -32.79 11.11 10.56
CA ALA A 139 -33.39 10.21 9.57
C ALA A 139 -33.75 8.84 10.16
N THR A 140 -32.85 8.21 10.93
CA THR A 140 -33.10 6.90 11.54
C THR A 140 -34.18 6.96 12.63
N ALA A 141 -34.11 7.94 13.53
CA ALA A 141 -35.13 8.16 14.56
C ALA A 141 -36.51 8.50 13.94
N THR A 142 -36.53 9.31 12.88
CA THR A 142 -37.78 9.60 12.13
C THR A 142 -38.33 8.35 11.46
N ASN A 143 -37.48 7.50 10.87
CA ASN A 143 -37.89 6.24 10.27
C ASN A 143 -38.44 5.26 11.31
N VAL A 144 -37.81 5.15 12.49
CA VAL A 144 -38.29 4.32 13.61
C VAL A 144 -39.63 4.83 14.12
N ARG A 145 -39.75 6.13 14.38
CA ARG A 145 -41.01 6.76 14.82
C ARG A 145 -42.15 6.53 13.82
N THR A 146 -41.87 6.71 12.53
CA THR A 146 -42.87 6.49 11.47
C THR A 146 -43.33 5.03 11.41
N LYS A 147 -42.41 4.07 11.65
CA LYS A 147 -42.76 2.66 11.74
C LYS A 147 -43.62 2.36 12.98
N TRP A 148 -43.29 2.97 14.13
CA TRP A 148 -44.05 2.82 15.37
C TRP A 148 -45.48 3.35 15.26
N GLU A 149 -45.65 4.58 14.74
CA GLU A 149 -46.98 5.19 14.56
C GLU A 149 -47.86 4.34 13.63
N LYS A 150 -47.29 3.82 12.52
CA LYS A 150 -48.01 2.91 11.61
C LYS A 150 -48.39 1.59 12.27
N PHE A 151 -47.53 1.03 13.12
CA PHE A 151 -47.76 -0.24 13.76
C PHE A 151 -48.80 -0.14 14.89
N SER A 152 -48.69 0.89 15.73
CA SER A 152 -49.64 1.19 16.82
C SER A 152 -51.06 1.39 16.29
N ASN A 153 -51.22 2.19 15.22
CA ASN A 153 -52.52 2.40 14.59
C ASN A 153 -53.13 1.10 14.02
N LYS A 154 -52.29 0.18 13.53
CA LYS A 154 -52.74 -1.13 13.04
C LYS A 154 -53.21 -2.05 14.17
N ALA A 155 -52.52 -2.00 15.32
CA ALA A 155 -52.87 -2.78 16.51
C ALA A 155 -54.22 -2.34 17.09
N ILE A 156 -54.45 -1.03 17.19
CA ILE A 156 -55.72 -0.45 17.62
C ILE A 156 -56.86 -0.90 16.70
N HIS A 157 -56.65 -0.83 15.37
CA HIS A 157 -57.65 -1.25 14.39
C HIS A 157 -58.02 -2.75 14.49
N HIS A 158 -57.05 -3.65 14.68
CA HIS A 158 -57.34 -5.09 14.81
C HIS A 158 -58.03 -5.43 16.14
N ALA A 159 -57.75 -4.68 17.21
CA ALA A 159 -58.46 -4.81 18.49
C ALA A 159 -59.93 -4.38 18.39
N GLU A 160 -60.21 -3.29 17.66
CA GLU A 160 -61.58 -2.80 17.38
C GLU A 160 -62.42 -3.80 16.56
N LEU A 161 -61.78 -4.63 15.73
CA LEU A 161 -62.44 -5.65 14.89
C LEU A 161 -62.65 -7.00 15.60
N GLY A 162 -62.25 -7.15 16.88
CA GLY A 162 -62.34 -8.42 17.61
C GLY A 162 -61.33 -9.48 17.16
N GLU A 163 -60.28 -9.08 16.44
CA GLU A 163 -59.24 -9.97 15.89
C GLU A 163 -58.01 -10.11 16.81
N ALA A 164 -58.18 -9.92 18.13
CA ALA A 164 -57.09 -9.89 19.10
C ALA A 164 -56.19 -11.15 19.04
N LYS A 165 -56.79 -12.33 18.82
CA LYS A 165 -56.06 -13.60 18.65
C LYS A 165 -55.19 -13.62 17.39
N LEU A 166 -55.73 -13.11 16.27
CA LEU A 166 -54.99 -12.95 15.01
C LEU A 166 -53.82 -11.96 15.14
N PHE A 167 -54.00 -10.92 15.96
CA PHE A 167 -52.92 -9.98 16.28
C PHE A 167 -51.85 -10.60 17.19
N GLN A 168 -52.24 -11.36 18.23
CA GLN A 168 -51.31 -12.15 19.06
C GLN A 168 -50.51 -13.15 18.22
N ASP A 169 -51.16 -13.88 17.31
CA ASP A 169 -50.50 -14.83 16.40
C ASP A 169 -49.50 -14.13 15.47
N ARG A 170 -49.83 -12.91 15.00
CA ARG A 170 -48.91 -12.08 14.19
C ARG A 170 -47.71 -11.57 15.00
N CYS A 171 -47.91 -11.16 16.25
CA CYS A 171 -46.83 -10.76 17.15
C CYS A 171 -45.90 -11.95 17.45
N ALA A 172 -46.45 -13.13 17.74
CA ALA A 172 -45.68 -14.35 17.97
C ALA A 172 -44.89 -14.80 16.72
N LEU A 173 -45.50 -14.69 15.53
CA LEU A 173 -44.82 -14.93 14.26
C LEU A 173 -43.67 -13.93 14.05
N LYS A 174 -43.90 -12.64 14.32
CA LYS A 174 -42.87 -11.60 14.20
C LYS A 174 -41.71 -11.85 15.18
N GLU A 175 -42.00 -12.22 16.43
CA GLU A 175 -40.97 -12.60 17.41
C GLU A 175 -40.15 -13.81 16.94
N THR A 176 -40.82 -14.81 16.35
CA THR A 176 -40.15 -15.98 15.77
C THR A 176 -39.25 -15.59 14.60
N ILE A 177 -39.71 -14.70 13.72
CA ILE A 177 -38.91 -14.16 12.61
C ILE A 177 -37.70 -13.38 13.13
N LEU A 178 -37.86 -12.55 14.17
CA LEU A 178 -36.77 -11.79 14.78
C LEU A 178 -35.75 -12.70 15.46
N LYS A 179 -36.20 -13.72 16.20
CA LYS A 179 -35.32 -14.75 16.77
C LYS A 179 -34.58 -15.52 15.68
N PHE A 180 -35.26 -15.85 14.57
CA PHE A 180 -34.62 -16.48 13.42
C PHE A 180 -33.56 -15.55 12.79
N GLN A 181 -33.87 -14.28 12.57
CA GLN A 181 -32.92 -13.29 12.04
C GLN A 181 -31.71 -13.09 12.97
N GLN A 182 -31.92 -13.04 14.29
CA GLN A 182 -30.84 -13.00 15.27
C GLN A 182 -29.99 -14.28 15.19
N THR A 183 -30.65 -15.45 15.14
CA THR A 183 -29.95 -16.74 15.04
C THR A 183 -29.14 -16.85 13.74
N GLU A 184 -29.65 -16.34 12.62
CA GLU A 184 -28.94 -16.31 11.34
C GLU A 184 -27.83 -15.24 11.31
N SER A 185 -27.99 -14.16 12.07
CA SER A 185 -26.93 -13.17 12.34
C SER A 185 -25.81 -13.78 13.18
N ASP A 186 -26.14 -14.66 14.12
CA ASP A 186 -25.19 -15.31 15.03
C ASP A 186 -24.48 -16.51 14.37
N LYS A 187 -25.11 -17.14 13.37
CA LYS A 187 -24.53 -18.22 12.58
C LYS A 187 -23.63 -17.67 11.47
N LEU A 188 -22.81 -18.51 10.83
CA LEU A 188 -21.90 -18.17 9.72
C LEU A 188 -22.63 -17.78 8.40
N GLY A 189 -23.78 -17.12 8.48
CA GLY A 189 -24.62 -16.73 7.36
C GLY A 189 -24.26 -15.36 6.77
N ALA A 190 -24.90 -15.01 5.66
CA ALA A 190 -24.70 -13.73 4.95
C ALA A 190 -25.09 -12.47 5.77
N LEU A 191 -25.82 -12.66 6.89
CA LEU A 191 -26.22 -11.59 7.81
C LEU A 191 -25.30 -11.46 9.02
N ASN A 192 -24.28 -12.31 9.15
CA ASN A 192 -23.30 -12.19 10.22
C ASN A 192 -22.26 -11.13 9.84
N PHE A 193 -22.64 -9.87 10.04
CA PHE A 193 -21.79 -8.74 9.70
C PHE A 193 -20.54 -8.67 10.58
N GLU A 194 -20.62 -9.12 11.83
CA GLU A 194 -19.49 -9.20 12.76
C GLU A 194 -18.40 -10.18 12.27
N ASP A 195 -18.76 -11.41 11.89
CA ASP A 195 -17.83 -12.40 11.33
C ASP A 195 -17.26 -11.95 9.98
N GLN A 196 -18.10 -11.34 9.13
CA GLN A 196 -17.65 -10.75 7.87
C GLN A 196 -16.62 -9.63 8.09
N ALA A 197 -16.85 -8.74 9.07
CA ALA A 197 -15.91 -7.69 9.43
C ALA A 197 -14.60 -8.28 9.99
N CYS A 198 -14.70 -9.29 10.87
CA CYS A 198 -13.53 -9.95 11.45
C CYS A 198 -12.62 -10.60 10.39
N LYS A 199 -13.17 -11.07 9.27
CA LYS A 199 -12.38 -11.62 8.14
C LYS A 199 -11.57 -10.56 7.40
N LEU A 200 -11.91 -9.28 7.52
CA LEU A 200 -11.18 -8.18 6.88
C LEU A 200 -9.95 -7.73 7.68
N LEU A 201 -9.96 -7.88 9.01
CA LEU A 201 -8.84 -7.47 9.88
C LEU A 201 -7.50 -8.11 9.49
N PRO A 202 -7.39 -9.42 9.22
CA PRO A 202 -6.14 -10.01 8.77
C PRO A 202 -5.63 -9.44 7.43
N LEU A 203 -6.54 -9.02 6.54
CA LEU A 203 -6.19 -8.41 5.26
C LEU A 203 -5.64 -7.00 5.46
N ILE A 204 -6.30 -6.19 6.30
CA ILE A 204 -5.84 -4.85 6.70
C ILE A 204 -4.45 -4.93 7.31
N LYS A 205 -4.26 -5.80 8.31
CA LYS A 205 -2.97 -6.01 8.99
C LYS A 205 -1.88 -6.45 8.01
N ARG A 206 -2.15 -7.45 7.16
CA ARG A 206 -1.19 -7.91 6.14
C ARG A 206 -0.78 -6.78 5.22
N ASP A 207 -1.74 -6.05 4.66
CA ASP A 207 -1.47 -5.00 3.68
C ASP A 207 -0.72 -3.82 4.31
N ARG A 208 -1.04 -3.46 5.56
CA ARG A 208 -0.31 -2.49 6.36
C ARG A 208 1.15 -2.89 6.53
N ASP A 209 1.40 -4.11 7.01
CA ASP A 209 2.75 -4.58 7.32
C ASP A 209 3.58 -4.68 6.02
N ASP A 210 2.98 -5.16 4.93
CA ASP A 210 3.61 -5.24 3.61
C ASP A 210 3.91 -3.85 3.01
N ALA A 211 3.01 -2.88 3.17
CA ALA A 211 3.23 -1.50 2.74
C ALA A 211 4.35 -0.87 3.57
N TYR A 212 4.31 -1.01 4.90
CA TYR A 212 5.32 -0.48 5.81
C TYR A 212 6.73 -0.99 5.47
N ILE A 213 6.91 -2.30 5.25
CA ILE A 213 8.21 -2.87 4.88
C ILE A 213 8.75 -2.24 3.58
N ARG A 214 7.89 -2.07 2.57
CA ARG A 214 8.26 -1.44 1.30
C ARG A 214 8.63 0.03 1.47
N LEU A 215 7.85 0.79 2.24
CA LEU A 215 8.13 2.19 2.53
C LEU A 215 9.43 2.36 3.33
N LYS A 216 9.72 1.47 4.30
CA LYS A 216 10.98 1.50 5.05
C LYS A 216 12.18 1.18 4.15
N CYS A 217 12.05 0.20 3.26
CA CYS A 217 13.07 -0.09 2.25
C CYS A 217 13.25 1.08 1.27
N ALA A 218 12.15 1.66 0.78
CA ALA A 218 12.17 2.83 -0.08
C ALA A 218 12.81 4.04 0.61
N SER A 219 12.55 4.26 1.90
CA SER A 219 13.19 5.32 2.69
C SER A 219 14.71 5.18 2.72
N LYS A 220 15.22 3.95 2.94
CA LYS A 220 16.67 3.69 2.85
C LYS A 220 17.18 3.97 1.44
N GLY A 221 16.51 3.45 0.41
CA GLY A 221 16.86 3.69 -0.98
C GLY A 221 16.85 5.16 -1.39
N LEU A 222 15.89 5.96 -0.90
CA LEU A 222 15.81 7.40 -1.13
C LEU A 222 17.03 8.11 -0.55
N LYS A 223 17.40 7.80 0.70
CA LYS A 223 18.60 8.33 1.35
C LYS A 223 19.86 7.98 0.56
N HIS A 224 19.90 6.83 -0.11
CA HIS A 224 21.07 6.40 -0.90
C HIS A 224 21.11 6.95 -2.33
N VAL A 225 19.96 7.10 -2.99
CA VAL A 225 19.88 7.50 -4.41
C VAL A 225 19.91 9.03 -4.56
N TYR A 226 19.39 9.75 -3.58
CA TYR A 226 19.20 11.20 -3.62
C TYR A 226 19.93 11.94 -2.49
N GLY A 227 20.66 11.22 -1.64
CA GLY A 227 21.54 11.77 -0.61
C GLY A 227 20.93 12.85 0.25
N ASP A 228 21.67 13.94 0.40
CA ASP A 228 21.31 15.08 1.24
C ASP A 228 20.08 15.84 0.76
N ALA A 229 19.79 15.80 -0.54
CA ALA A 229 18.59 16.42 -1.08
C ALA A 229 17.34 15.76 -0.51
N PHE A 230 17.39 14.44 -0.30
CA PHE A 230 16.33 13.73 0.41
C PHE A 230 16.43 13.89 1.92
N LEU A 231 17.63 13.86 2.53
CA LEU A 231 17.77 13.99 3.99
C LEU A 231 17.18 15.30 4.52
N THR A 232 17.39 16.41 3.82
CA THR A 232 16.83 17.72 4.20
C THR A 232 15.30 17.68 4.26
N TRP A 233 14.67 16.99 3.30
CA TRP A 233 13.22 16.79 3.27
C TRP A 233 12.74 15.74 4.30
N ALA A 234 13.52 14.68 4.51
CA ALA A 234 13.19 13.53 5.34
C ALA A 234 13.29 13.81 6.84
N ILE A 235 14.09 14.80 7.26
CA ILE A 235 14.20 15.22 8.67
C ILE A 235 12.83 15.62 9.24
N GLU A 236 11.97 16.23 8.43
CA GLU A 236 10.62 16.64 8.84
C GLU A 236 9.59 15.49 8.73
N HIS A 237 9.95 14.37 8.09
CA HIS A 237 9.01 13.34 7.66
C HIS A 237 9.59 11.93 7.85
N GLU A 238 10.30 11.65 8.94
CA GLU A 238 10.86 10.31 9.15
C GLU A 238 9.75 9.29 9.42
N LEU A 239 9.79 8.16 8.70
CA LEU A 239 8.83 7.07 8.88
C LEU A 239 9.04 6.45 10.27
N PRO A 240 8.01 6.39 11.13
CA PRO A 240 8.14 5.79 12.47
C PRO A 240 8.70 4.37 12.40
N ASP A 241 9.38 3.93 13.45
CA ASP A 241 9.77 2.53 13.56
C ASP A 241 8.56 1.64 13.83
N ALA A 242 8.63 0.38 13.42
CA ALA A 242 7.49 -0.55 13.44
C ALA A 242 6.90 -0.72 14.85
N GLY A 243 7.73 -0.65 15.89
CA GLY A 243 7.30 -0.73 17.30
C GLY A 243 6.68 0.57 17.85
N ASN A 244 6.78 1.66 17.09
CA ASN A 244 6.30 3.00 17.45
C ASN A 244 5.18 3.48 16.52
N LEU A 245 4.66 2.62 15.64
CA LEU A 245 3.47 2.96 14.87
C LEU A 245 2.29 3.13 15.84
N PRO A 246 1.49 4.20 15.69
CA PRO A 246 0.28 4.39 16.46
C PRO A 246 -0.77 3.34 16.07
N ASP A 247 -2.02 3.53 16.52
CA ASP A 247 -3.09 2.59 16.21
C ASP A 247 -3.34 2.44 14.70
N GLU A 248 -4.20 1.50 14.31
CA GLU A 248 -4.40 1.15 12.90
C GLU A 248 -4.91 2.32 12.04
N ALA A 249 -5.72 3.21 12.60
CA ALA A 249 -6.27 4.36 11.89
C ALA A 249 -5.19 5.43 11.67
N ASP A 250 -4.49 5.80 12.74
CA ASP A 250 -3.41 6.78 12.70
C ASP A 250 -2.25 6.28 11.82
N ALA A 251 -1.91 4.99 11.91
CA ALA A 251 -0.84 4.40 11.12
C ALA A 251 -1.16 4.47 9.62
N LEU A 252 -2.41 4.22 9.21
CA LEU A 252 -2.81 4.35 7.80
C LEU A 252 -2.60 5.77 7.29
N GLU A 253 -3.05 6.77 8.05
CA GLU A 253 -2.89 8.17 7.66
C GLU A 253 -1.42 8.57 7.55
N ILE A 254 -0.61 8.22 8.55
CA ILE A 254 0.84 8.50 8.54
C ILE A 254 1.51 7.90 7.31
N LEU A 255 1.24 6.62 7.01
CA LEU A 255 1.85 5.94 5.87
C LEU A 255 1.41 6.54 4.53
N VAL A 256 0.11 6.90 4.40
CA VAL A 256 -0.42 7.57 3.21
C VAL A 256 0.19 8.95 3.01
N ASN A 257 0.24 9.76 4.07
CA ASN A 257 0.80 11.11 4.00
C ASN A 257 2.29 11.07 3.69
N TRP A 258 3.03 10.16 4.34
CA TRP A 258 4.44 9.94 4.01
C TRP A 258 4.63 9.59 2.55
N ASN A 259 3.89 8.60 2.04
CA ASN A 259 4.01 8.14 0.66
C ASN A 259 3.68 9.25 -0.35
N ARG A 260 2.62 10.03 -0.09
CA ARG A 260 2.25 11.20 -0.90
C ARG A 260 3.34 12.27 -0.92
N ASN A 261 3.90 12.59 0.25
CA ASN A 261 4.93 13.62 0.34
C ASN A 261 6.21 13.14 -0.39
N VAL A 262 6.56 11.85 -0.32
CA VAL A 262 7.66 11.28 -1.10
C VAL A 262 7.40 11.38 -2.60
N ILE A 263 6.19 11.05 -3.08
CA ILE A 263 5.83 11.19 -4.49
C ILE A 263 5.96 12.66 -4.94
N ALA A 264 5.51 13.61 -4.11
CA ALA A 264 5.66 15.04 -4.40
C ALA A 264 7.14 15.45 -4.47
N PHE A 265 7.98 14.95 -3.55
CA PHE A 265 9.43 15.14 -3.60
C PHE A 265 10.02 14.60 -4.91
N LEU A 266 9.73 13.34 -5.27
CA LEU A 266 10.25 12.72 -6.50
C LEU A 266 9.80 13.46 -7.76
N ALA A 267 8.55 13.93 -7.80
CA ALA A 267 8.05 14.75 -8.89
C ALA A 267 8.80 16.09 -8.99
N ALA A 268 8.99 16.80 -7.89
CA ALA A 268 9.74 18.05 -7.87
C ALA A 268 11.23 17.85 -8.20
N PHE A 269 11.82 16.75 -7.75
CA PHE A 269 13.22 16.41 -8.03
C PHE A 269 13.43 16.08 -9.51
N SER A 270 12.58 15.22 -10.08
CA SER A 270 12.67 14.78 -11.48
C SER A 270 12.41 15.89 -12.49
N GLN A 271 11.68 16.94 -12.14
CA GLN A 271 11.53 18.14 -12.99
C GLN A 271 12.85 18.84 -13.30
N ARG A 272 13.89 18.62 -12.48
CA ARG A 272 15.23 19.18 -12.68
C ARG A 272 16.18 18.22 -13.37
N ASP A 273 15.78 16.96 -13.54
CA ASP A 273 16.59 15.96 -14.22
C ASP A 273 16.62 16.20 -15.72
N GLN A 274 17.79 16.00 -16.31
CA GLN A 274 18.00 15.93 -17.74
C GLN A 274 18.46 14.53 -18.10
N GLY A 275 17.81 13.92 -19.09
CA GLY A 275 18.26 12.67 -19.67
C GLY A 275 19.38 12.92 -20.68
N PHE A 276 20.46 12.14 -20.58
CA PHE A 276 21.57 12.19 -21.52
C PHE A 276 22.16 10.81 -21.78
N ILE A 277 22.92 10.67 -22.86
CA ILE A 277 23.62 9.44 -23.21
C ILE A 277 25.11 9.73 -23.16
N LEU A 278 25.83 8.97 -22.33
CA LEU A 278 27.29 8.99 -22.31
C LEU A 278 27.79 7.82 -23.17
N SER A 279 28.52 8.14 -24.25
CA SER A 279 29.08 7.16 -25.17
C SER A 279 30.59 7.02 -24.94
N LEU A 280 31.02 5.81 -24.62
CA LEU A 280 32.39 5.48 -24.22
C LEU A 280 32.99 4.51 -25.23
N SER A 281 34.21 4.82 -25.67
CA SER A 281 35.00 3.92 -26.52
C SER A 281 35.73 2.91 -25.63
N LEU A 282 35.39 1.62 -25.76
CA LEU A 282 36.14 0.61 -25.03
C LEU A 282 37.57 0.47 -25.55
N LYS A 283 37.84 0.86 -26.80
CA LYS A 283 39.20 0.91 -27.34
C LYS A 283 40.06 1.94 -26.62
N ASP A 284 39.52 3.14 -26.40
CA ASP A 284 40.24 4.21 -25.70
C ASP A 284 40.42 3.90 -24.21
N SER A 285 39.53 3.08 -23.63
CA SER A 285 39.62 2.60 -22.24
C SER A 285 40.70 1.53 -22.01
N VAL A 286 41.38 1.01 -23.05
CA VAL A 286 42.47 0.04 -22.89
C VAL A 286 43.82 0.74 -22.84
N VAL A 287 44.49 0.68 -21.69
CA VAL A 287 45.86 1.22 -21.52
C VAL A 287 46.88 0.49 -22.44
N SER A 288 46.70 -0.81 -22.71
CA SER A 288 47.45 -1.55 -23.73
C SER A 288 46.80 -2.90 -24.11
N GLY A 289 46.93 -3.33 -25.38
CA GLY A 289 46.55 -4.69 -25.79
C GLY A 289 45.27 -4.84 -26.61
N TRP A 290 44.58 -3.75 -27.00
CA TRP A 290 43.42 -3.81 -27.91
C TRP A 290 43.73 -4.60 -29.18
N ASP A 291 44.80 -4.23 -29.89
CA ASP A 291 45.20 -4.90 -31.14
C ASP A 291 45.64 -6.34 -30.91
N ALA A 292 46.31 -6.62 -29.79
CA ALA A 292 46.77 -7.95 -29.42
C ALA A 292 45.60 -8.88 -29.10
N TRP A 293 44.59 -8.39 -28.39
CA TRP A 293 43.35 -9.12 -28.17
C TRP A 293 42.60 -9.32 -29.47
N LEU A 294 42.43 -8.28 -30.28
CA LEU A 294 41.66 -8.34 -31.52
C LEU A 294 42.22 -9.38 -32.50
N LYS A 295 43.56 -9.39 -32.67
CA LYS A 295 44.29 -10.32 -33.53
C LYS A 295 44.57 -11.68 -32.88
N GLY A 296 44.54 -11.75 -31.55
CA GLY A 296 44.85 -12.98 -30.81
C GLY A 296 43.69 -13.97 -30.78
N ASN A 297 44.02 -15.21 -30.38
CA ASN A 297 43.07 -16.32 -30.19
C ASN A 297 42.29 -16.23 -28.86
N TYR A 298 42.34 -15.08 -28.20
CA TYR A 298 41.59 -14.87 -26.96
C TYR A 298 40.14 -14.54 -27.30
N ASN A 299 39.22 -15.37 -26.80
CA ASN A 299 37.79 -15.16 -26.97
C ASN A 299 37.22 -14.09 -26.04
N GLU A 300 38.00 -13.65 -25.04
CA GLU A 300 37.55 -12.74 -23.99
C GLU A 300 38.59 -11.62 -23.75
N ALA A 301 38.12 -10.39 -23.57
CA ALA A 301 38.91 -9.29 -23.01
C ALA A 301 38.13 -8.56 -21.94
N LYS A 302 38.88 -7.92 -21.04
CA LYS A 302 38.36 -7.08 -19.97
C LYS A 302 38.82 -5.65 -20.20
N PHE A 303 37.89 -4.73 -20.04
CA PHE A 303 38.05 -3.29 -20.22
C PHE A 303 37.65 -2.62 -18.91
N GLU A 304 38.47 -1.67 -18.48
CA GLU A 304 38.20 -0.85 -17.31
C GLU A 304 37.80 0.53 -17.79
N VAL A 305 36.61 0.96 -17.39
CA VAL A 305 36.12 2.29 -17.74
C VAL A 305 36.54 3.26 -16.64
N ASP A 306 37.28 4.28 -17.05
CA ASP A 306 37.82 5.30 -16.14
C ASP A 306 36.69 6.11 -15.46
N PRO A 307 36.69 6.21 -14.12
CA PRO A 307 35.75 7.05 -13.37
C PRO A 307 35.69 8.51 -13.80
N VAL A 308 36.79 9.04 -14.36
CA VAL A 308 36.90 10.42 -14.84
C VAL A 308 35.82 10.75 -15.88
N HIS A 309 35.30 9.75 -16.60
CA HIS A 309 34.22 9.97 -17.57
C HIS A 309 32.88 10.38 -16.95
N PHE A 310 32.67 10.14 -15.65
CA PHE A 310 31.42 10.46 -14.96
C PHE A 310 31.50 11.74 -14.14
N ASN A 311 32.69 12.02 -13.60
CA ASN A 311 32.86 13.03 -12.58
C ASN A 311 32.78 14.45 -13.16
N GLY A 312 31.85 15.23 -12.62
CA GLY A 312 31.72 16.66 -12.94
C GLY A 312 30.88 16.96 -14.19
N LEU A 313 30.13 15.97 -14.69
CA LEU A 313 29.17 16.20 -15.78
C LEU A 313 27.85 16.77 -15.26
N TYR A 314 27.29 16.14 -14.23
CA TYR A 314 25.99 16.45 -13.63
C TYR A 314 26.03 16.13 -12.13
N ASN A 315 25.12 16.73 -11.36
CA ASN A 315 24.78 16.30 -10.00
C ASN A 315 23.80 15.13 -10.04
N TYR A 316 23.86 14.25 -9.04
CA TYR A 316 22.94 13.13 -8.83
C TYR A 316 22.79 12.23 -10.06
N ILE A 317 23.92 11.83 -10.66
CA ILE A 317 23.94 10.99 -11.86
C ILE A 317 23.35 9.62 -11.52
N ARG A 318 22.38 9.17 -12.31
CA ARG A 318 21.68 7.90 -12.13
C ARG A 318 21.53 7.18 -13.46
N LEU A 319 21.82 5.88 -13.44
CA LEU A 319 21.70 5.00 -14.58
C LEU A 319 20.23 4.60 -14.85
N ARG A 320 19.85 4.65 -16.12
CA ARG A 320 18.55 4.20 -16.65
C ARG A 320 18.68 2.97 -17.54
N GLY A 321 19.84 2.75 -18.15
CA GLY A 321 20.12 1.55 -18.91
C GLY A 321 21.48 1.60 -19.58
N ILE A 322 21.91 0.45 -20.07
CA ILE A 322 23.18 0.28 -20.76
C ILE A 322 22.91 -0.40 -22.09
N SER A 323 23.43 0.16 -23.17
CA SER A 323 23.48 -0.46 -24.49
C SER A 323 24.93 -0.49 -24.98
N ALA A 324 25.18 -1.27 -26.02
CA ALA A 324 26.45 -1.23 -26.72
C ALA A 324 26.26 -1.52 -28.20
N VAL A 325 27.16 -0.99 -29.01
CA VAL A 325 27.24 -1.25 -30.45
C VAL A 325 28.68 -1.50 -30.87
N LEU A 326 28.85 -2.31 -31.91
CA LEU A 326 30.14 -2.54 -32.56
C LEU A 326 30.33 -1.51 -33.66
N ILE A 327 31.47 -0.84 -33.66
CA ILE A 327 31.86 0.07 -34.73
C ILE A 327 32.71 -0.74 -35.71
N THR A 328 32.15 -1.05 -36.88
CA THR A 328 32.74 -1.97 -37.85
C THR A 328 32.83 -1.33 -39.23
N LYS A 329 33.79 -1.77 -40.04
CA LYS A 329 33.87 -1.37 -41.46
C LYS A 329 32.79 -2.06 -42.31
N LYS A 330 32.44 -3.32 -42.01
CA LYS A 330 31.37 -4.08 -42.68
C LYS A 330 30.03 -3.91 -41.98
N GLN A 331 28.95 -4.07 -42.74
CA GLN A 331 27.58 -4.06 -42.23
C GLN A 331 27.19 -5.38 -41.56
N GLU A 332 27.67 -6.51 -42.10
CA GLU A 332 27.41 -7.83 -41.54
C GLU A 332 28.49 -8.19 -40.52
N PHE A 333 28.10 -8.30 -39.25
CA PHE A 333 28.98 -8.73 -38.18
C PHE A 333 28.21 -9.64 -37.22
N TYR A 334 28.84 -10.73 -36.78
CA TYR A 334 28.22 -11.61 -35.80
C TYR A 334 28.04 -10.88 -34.47
N PRO A 335 26.91 -11.07 -33.78
CA PRO A 335 26.67 -10.39 -32.52
C PRO A 335 27.65 -10.85 -31.45
N TRP A 336 28.16 -9.89 -30.68
CA TRP A 336 29.04 -10.13 -29.54
C TRP A 336 28.24 -10.16 -28.25
N LYS A 337 28.86 -10.70 -27.20
CA LYS A 337 28.31 -10.68 -25.85
C LYS A 337 29.18 -9.82 -24.95
N LEU A 338 28.58 -8.87 -24.24
CA LEU A 338 29.26 -8.12 -23.19
C LEU A 338 28.70 -8.48 -21.82
N ILE A 339 29.58 -8.58 -20.83
CA ILE A 339 29.21 -8.71 -19.42
C ILE A 339 29.77 -7.48 -18.71
N ILE A 340 28.88 -6.65 -18.18
CA ILE A 340 29.22 -5.41 -17.50
C ILE A 340 29.08 -5.65 -16.00
N SER A 341 30.14 -5.35 -15.26
CA SER A 341 30.15 -5.35 -13.80
C SER A 341 30.33 -3.90 -13.35
N PRO A 342 29.37 -3.33 -12.59
CA PRO A 342 29.55 -2.02 -11.98
C PRO A 342 30.65 -2.07 -10.92
N PRO A 343 31.16 -0.90 -10.48
CA PRO A 343 31.97 -0.80 -9.28
C PRO A 343 31.29 -1.46 -8.08
N PHE A 344 32.08 -2.08 -7.21
CA PHE A 344 31.54 -2.75 -6.02
C PHE A 344 30.91 -1.76 -5.04
N LYS A 345 31.51 -0.56 -4.96
CA LYS A 345 31.04 0.56 -4.15
C LYS A 345 30.45 1.64 -5.04
N GLN A 346 29.30 2.16 -4.61
CA GLN A 346 28.68 3.31 -5.25
C GLN A 346 29.05 4.60 -4.53
N TYR A 347 29.19 5.67 -5.30
CA TYR A 347 29.36 7.01 -4.75
C TYR A 347 28.35 7.96 -5.37
N GLU A 348 27.87 8.89 -4.56
CA GLU A 348 26.92 9.90 -5.01
C GLU A 348 27.66 11.19 -5.31
N GLN A 349 27.53 11.70 -6.54
CA GLN A 349 27.97 13.05 -6.86
C GLN A 349 26.89 14.05 -6.47
N THR A 350 27.12 14.78 -5.37
CA THR A 350 26.24 15.85 -4.89
C THR A 350 26.81 17.22 -5.25
N LYS A 351 26.04 18.29 -4.98
CA LYS A 351 26.52 19.69 -5.12
C LYS A 351 27.77 19.98 -4.28
N ASP A 352 27.92 19.30 -3.15
CA ASP A 352 29.07 19.47 -2.26
C ASP A 352 30.26 18.57 -2.66
N GLY A 353 30.14 17.83 -3.77
CA GLY A 353 31.11 16.86 -4.24
C GLY A 353 30.67 15.40 -4.08
N LEU A 354 31.62 14.48 -4.28
CA LEU A 354 31.39 13.04 -4.10
C LEU A 354 31.20 12.72 -2.61
N LYS A 355 30.11 12.03 -2.27
CA LYS A 355 29.85 11.48 -0.94
C LYS A 355 29.77 9.96 -1.01
N ASP A 356 30.30 9.32 0.02
CA ASP A 356 30.29 7.86 0.16
C ASP A 356 28.86 7.37 0.38
N SER A 357 28.38 6.53 -0.54
CA SER A 357 27.13 5.79 -0.37
C SER A 357 27.46 4.29 -0.41
N ILE A 358 27.97 3.75 0.69
CA ILE A 358 28.44 2.35 0.71
C ILE A 358 27.24 1.40 0.61
N ILE A 359 26.94 0.99 -0.62
CA ILE A 359 26.11 -0.18 -0.93
C ILE A 359 26.95 -1.12 -1.76
N GLU A 360 27.07 -2.36 -1.30
CA GLU A 360 27.76 -3.42 -2.01
C GLU A 360 26.83 -3.99 -3.09
N ILE A 361 27.17 -3.80 -4.36
CA ILE A 361 26.43 -4.39 -5.48
C ILE A 361 27.30 -5.42 -6.17
N ASN A 362 26.80 -6.66 -6.22
CA ASN A 362 27.42 -7.76 -6.97
C ASN A 362 26.59 -8.17 -8.21
N SER A 363 25.76 -7.26 -8.72
CA SER A 363 24.90 -7.52 -9.87
C SER A 363 25.66 -7.26 -11.17
N ARG A 364 25.70 -8.26 -12.05
CA ARG A 364 26.26 -8.13 -13.41
C ARG A 364 25.15 -7.96 -14.42
N VAL A 365 25.39 -7.14 -15.43
CA VAL A 365 24.49 -6.94 -16.57
C VAL A 365 25.06 -7.66 -17.79
N VAL A 366 24.19 -8.39 -18.49
CA VAL A 366 24.58 -9.12 -19.70
C VAL A 366 23.90 -8.47 -20.90
N LEU A 367 24.71 -7.97 -21.84
CA LEU A 367 24.25 -7.64 -23.18
C LEU A 367 24.47 -8.88 -24.06
N GLY A 368 23.39 -9.62 -24.29
CA GLY A 368 23.44 -10.89 -25.01
C GLY A 368 23.74 -10.72 -26.50
N ARG A 369 23.45 -9.55 -27.06
CA ARG A 369 23.59 -9.25 -28.48
C ARG A 369 24.07 -7.82 -28.68
N VAL A 370 25.34 -7.69 -29.03
CA VAL A 370 25.98 -6.42 -29.40
C VAL A 370 26.33 -6.51 -30.88
N GLU A 371 25.57 -5.80 -31.71
CA GLU A 371 25.65 -5.85 -33.17
C GLU A 371 26.36 -4.60 -33.72
N SER A 372 26.64 -4.59 -35.03
CA SER A 372 27.15 -3.40 -35.73
C SER A 372 26.22 -2.20 -35.54
N GLN A 373 26.78 -0.99 -35.45
CA GLN A 373 26.02 0.26 -35.49
C GLN A 373 25.13 0.40 -36.74
N ASN A 374 25.47 -0.32 -37.81
CA ASN A 374 24.73 -0.32 -39.08
C ASN A 374 23.62 -1.41 -39.10
N SER A 375 23.40 -2.12 -38.00
CA SER A 375 22.31 -3.09 -37.88
C SER A 375 20.97 -2.37 -38.01
N LEU A 376 20.00 -3.02 -38.67
CA LEU A 376 18.62 -2.52 -38.76
C LEU A 376 17.87 -2.67 -37.43
N ARG A 377 18.44 -3.41 -36.47
CA ARG A 377 17.82 -3.68 -35.18
C ARG A 377 18.28 -2.64 -34.16
N ALA A 378 17.36 -2.26 -33.28
CA ALA A 378 17.72 -1.46 -32.13
C ALA A 378 18.71 -2.23 -31.23
N PRO A 379 19.72 -1.55 -30.66
CA PRO A 379 20.62 -2.14 -29.67
C PRO A 379 19.84 -2.69 -28.47
N ASP A 380 20.33 -3.79 -27.90
CA ASP A 380 19.78 -4.30 -26.64
C ASP A 380 20.04 -3.29 -25.52
N LEU A 381 18.99 -2.98 -24.75
CA LEU A 381 19.08 -2.16 -23.55
C LEU A 381 18.97 -3.07 -22.32
N ALA A 382 20.00 -3.08 -21.49
CA ALA A 382 20.06 -3.89 -20.28
C ALA A 382 20.32 -3.03 -19.04
N GLY A 383 20.24 -3.64 -17.86
CA GLY A 383 20.48 -2.95 -16.59
C GLY A 383 19.34 -2.05 -16.09
N MET A 384 18.26 -1.88 -16.85
CA MET A 384 17.10 -1.05 -16.49
C MET A 384 16.40 -1.46 -15.19
N ILE A 385 16.60 -2.69 -14.72
CA ILE A 385 16.00 -3.23 -13.50
C ILE A 385 17.07 -3.46 -12.43
N THR A 386 18.21 -4.05 -12.81
CA THR A 386 19.25 -4.46 -11.88
C THR A 386 20.13 -3.30 -11.41
N LEU A 387 20.35 -2.31 -12.29
CA LEU A 387 21.19 -1.14 -12.03
C LEU A 387 20.39 0.17 -12.18
N TYR A 388 19.06 0.11 -12.08
CA TYR A 388 18.22 1.31 -12.09
C TYR A 388 18.64 2.24 -10.94
N ASN A 389 18.74 3.55 -11.16
CA ASN A 389 19.21 4.51 -10.15
C ASN A 389 20.66 4.32 -9.67
N PHE A 390 21.44 3.42 -10.26
CA PHE A 390 22.84 3.26 -9.89
C PHE A 390 23.64 4.50 -10.30
N SER A 391 24.43 5.07 -9.39
CA SER A 391 25.35 6.15 -9.70
C SER A 391 26.65 5.56 -10.27
N PRO A 392 27.06 5.95 -11.49
CA PRO A 392 28.28 5.44 -12.08
C PRO A 392 29.55 6.11 -11.55
N CYS A 393 29.43 7.15 -10.73
CA CYS A 393 30.56 7.92 -10.21
C CYS A 393 31.37 7.11 -9.18
N THR A 394 32.69 7.20 -9.25
CA THR A 394 33.60 6.71 -8.21
C THR A 394 34.73 7.73 -7.97
N PRO A 395 35.40 7.70 -6.81
CA PRO A 395 36.47 8.64 -6.48
C PRO A 395 37.61 8.49 -7.47
N VAL A 396 38.16 9.61 -7.89
CA VAL A 396 39.45 9.64 -8.58
C VAL A 396 40.54 9.69 -7.51
N ASP A 397 40.76 8.58 -6.80
CA ASP A 397 41.96 8.46 -5.97
C ASP A 397 43.01 7.63 -6.70
N ASN A 398 44.28 8.05 -6.65
CA ASN A 398 45.38 7.33 -7.31
C ASN A 398 45.61 5.92 -6.73
N ASN A 399 44.87 5.55 -5.67
CA ASN A 399 44.91 4.24 -5.02
C ASN A 399 43.64 3.41 -5.30
N SER A 400 42.74 3.86 -6.17
CA SER A 400 41.52 3.14 -6.52
C SER A 400 41.89 1.72 -6.97
N ARG A 401 41.32 0.71 -6.33
CA ARG A 401 41.55 -0.68 -6.72
C ARG A 401 40.73 -0.98 -7.96
N PHE A 402 41.09 -2.04 -8.69
CA PHE A 402 40.27 -2.58 -9.79
C PHE A 402 38.78 -2.81 -9.39
N GLU A 403 38.50 -2.96 -8.10
CA GLU A 403 37.16 -3.15 -7.54
C GLU A 403 36.28 -1.87 -7.59
N ASP A 404 36.90 -0.70 -7.79
CA ASP A 404 36.26 0.62 -7.77
C ASP A 404 35.97 1.16 -9.19
N CYS A 405 36.15 0.34 -10.23
CA CYS A 405 35.92 0.72 -11.62
C CYS A 405 34.84 -0.16 -12.29
N TRP A 406 34.28 0.36 -13.37
CA TRP A 406 33.39 -0.40 -14.23
C TRP A 406 34.20 -1.38 -15.06
N LEU A 407 33.88 -2.67 -14.94
CA LEU A 407 34.54 -3.73 -15.69
C LEU A 407 33.62 -4.23 -16.80
N VAL A 408 34.04 -4.06 -18.05
CA VAL A 408 33.34 -4.61 -19.21
C VAL A 408 34.12 -5.81 -19.72
N THR A 409 33.48 -6.97 -19.78
CA THR A 409 34.06 -8.19 -20.34
C THR A 409 33.43 -8.47 -21.70
N ALA A 410 34.20 -8.32 -22.78
CA ALA A 410 33.72 -8.62 -24.13
C ALA A 410 34.07 -10.06 -24.52
N LYS A 411 33.08 -10.77 -25.07
CA LYS A 411 33.22 -12.14 -25.57
C LYS A 411 32.94 -12.20 -27.06
N LYS A 412 33.94 -12.65 -27.82
CA LYS A 412 33.86 -12.89 -29.26
C LYS A 412 33.05 -14.16 -29.54
N PRO A 413 32.29 -14.23 -30.65
CA PRO A 413 31.71 -15.47 -31.11
C PRO A 413 32.81 -16.41 -31.63
N ASN A 414 32.67 -17.71 -31.39
CA ASN A 414 33.68 -18.73 -31.75
C ASN A 414 34.01 -18.80 -33.26
N HIS A 415 33.20 -18.16 -34.11
CA HIS A 415 33.31 -18.19 -35.57
C HIS A 415 33.67 -16.82 -36.19
N SER A 416 34.14 -15.84 -35.42
CA SER A 416 34.53 -14.53 -35.98
C SER A 416 35.85 -14.64 -36.75
N ILE A 417 35.76 -14.85 -38.07
CA ILE A 417 36.93 -14.98 -38.96
C ILE A 417 37.57 -13.60 -39.26
N ASP A 418 36.80 -12.50 -39.19
CA ASP A 418 37.23 -11.16 -39.63
C ASP A 418 37.27 -10.12 -38.49
N ASN A 419 38.12 -10.34 -37.47
CA ASN A 419 38.28 -9.37 -36.37
C ASN A 419 38.97 -8.06 -36.81
N GLU A 420 39.69 -8.04 -37.94
CA GLU A 420 40.41 -6.85 -38.43
C GLU A 420 39.50 -5.67 -38.82
N GLU A 421 38.19 -5.93 -38.91
CA GLU A 421 37.20 -4.94 -39.33
C GLU A 421 36.52 -4.23 -38.17
N LEU A 422 36.74 -4.69 -36.94
CA LEU A 422 36.28 -4.01 -35.73
C LEU A 422 37.17 -2.80 -35.47
N LEU A 423 36.56 -1.62 -35.49
CA LEU A 423 37.22 -0.36 -35.18
C LEU A 423 37.16 -0.05 -33.69
N ASP A 424 36.02 -0.33 -33.06
CA ASP A 424 35.72 0.02 -31.67
C ASP A 424 34.48 -0.74 -31.15
N ILE A 425 34.27 -0.74 -29.84
CA ILE A 425 33.00 -1.08 -29.19
C ILE A 425 32.57 0.17 -28.43
N ARG A 426 31.40 0.72 -28.80
CA ARG A 426 30.82 1.86 -28.09
C ARG A 426 29.88 1.35 -27.02
N LEU A 427 30.19 1.65 -25.76
CA LEU A 427 29.30 1.47 -24.63
C LEU A 427 28.48 2.75 -24.46
N GLU A 428 27.17 2.62 -24.41
CA GLU A 428 26.26 3.74 -24.24
C GLU A 428 25.54 3.61 -22.92
N LEU A 429 25.69 4.61 -22.06
CA LEU A 429 25.05 4.68 -20.76
C LEU A 429 23.93 5.70 -20.84
N SER A 430 22.69 5.24 -20.72
CA SER A 430 21.53 6.10 -20.58
C SER A 430 21.46 6.58 -19.14
N LEU A 431 21.68 7.88 -18.95
CA LEU A 431 21.83 8.52 -17.65
C LEU A 431 20.78 9.60 -17.47
N VAL A 432 20.47 9.92 -16.21
CA VAL A 432 19.79 11.15 -15.82
C VAL A 432 20.63 11.86 -14.77
N GLY A 433 20.56 13.18 -14.72
CA GLY A 433 21.21 13.99 -13.69
C GLY A 433 20.74 15.44 -13.74
N GLN A 434 21.11 16.22 -12.73
CA GLN A 434 20.82 17.64 -12.66
C GLN A 434 22.05 18.44 -13.10
N PRO A 435 21.93 19.47 -13.97
CA PRO A 435 23.06 20.31 -14.33
C PRO A 435 23.78 20.89 -13.11
N ILE A 436 25.09 21.12 -13.24
CA ILE A 436 25.95 21.71 -12.18
C ILE A 436 25.65 23.20 -11.99
#